data_AF-A0A176S012-F1
#
_entry.id   AF-A0A176S012-F1
#
_cell.length_a   1.000
_cell.length_b   1.000
_cell.length_c   1.000
_cell.angle_alpha   90.00
_cell.angle_beta   90.00
_cell.angle_gamma   90.00
#
_symmetry.space_group_name_H-M   'P 1'
#
loop_
_entity.id
_entity.type
_entity.pdbx_description
1 polymer ?
#
loop_
_entity_poly.entity_id
_entity_poly.type
_entity_poly.pdbx_seq_one_letter_code
_entity_poly.pdbx_strand_id
1 'polypeptide(L)'
;FPDFTERWAWLKKVEEQAPHTFTSRDETDEDNKDILKRLAAITEGLHWRDLHTLAEINAYAHKKAPIASVRQFKFGQARDYWSEILKRQGDDSLAKAKNSFINGNDPILGQNEAVDKALKIVAKACFNFGAIVAPAYNRPKGILFLVGPTGVGKTMLAKKLAKLIFGDESSCTVFDMSEYSQPHAEARLIGAPPGYVGYDAGGQLTMALQQRPFSVIVFDEIDKAHPSILT
;
A
#
# COMPACT_ATOMS: atom_id res chain seq x y z
N PHE A 1 -12.56 -0.56 -19.70
CA PHE A 1 -11.47 -1.30 -19.05
C PHE A 1 -11.90 -2.75 -18.95
N PRO A 2 -11.01 -3.72 -19.18
CA PRO A 2 -11.38 -5.12 -19.01
C PRO A 2 -11.70 -5.43 -17.56
N ASP A 3 -12.58 -6.38 -17.29
CA ASP A 3 -12.87 -6.85 -15.94
C ASP A 3 -11.81 -7.84 -15.41
N PHE A 4 -11.98 -8.35 -14.18
CA PHE A 4 -11.02 -9.28 -13.60
C PHE A 4 -10.93 -10.62 -14.37
N THR A 5 -12.07 -11.16 -14.79
CA THR A 5 -12.16 -12.43 -15.52
C THR A 5 -11.49 -12.34 -16.87
N GLU A 6 -11.74 -11.24 -17.59
CA GLU A 6 -11.12 -10.93 -18.87
C GLU A 6 -9.60 -10.79 -18.74
N ARG A 7 -9.11 -10.03 -17.74
CA ARG A 7 -7.67 -9.87 -17.50
C ARG A 7 -7.00 -11.18 -17.12
N TRP A 8 -7.62 -12.00 -16.28
CA TRP A 8 -7.08 -13.32 -15.93
C TRP A 8 -7.04 -14.25 -17.16
N ALA A 9 -8.12 -14.34 -17.92
CA ALA A 9 -8.16 -15.15 -19.14
C ALA A 9 -7.05 -14.73 -20.12
N TRP A 10 -6.86 -13.42 -20.31
CA TRP A 10 -5.80 -12.87 -21.14
C TRP A 10 -4.40 -13.23 -20.63
N LEU A 11 -4.14 -13.07 -19.33
CA LEU A 11 -2.84 -13.42 -18.73
C LEU A 11 -2.48 -14.90 -18.93
N LYS A 12 -3.44 -15.82 -18.77
CA LYS A 12 -3.22 -17.24 -19.05
C LYS A 12 -2.88 -17.49 -20.51
N LYS A 13 -3.62 -16.85 -21.42
CA LYS A 13 -3.37 -16.98 -22.86
C LYS A 13 -1.98 -16.47 -23.25
N VAL A 14 -1.51 -15.39 -22.62
CA VAL A 14 -0.15 -14.89 -22.84
C VAL A 14 0.89 -15.91 -22.36
N GLU A 15 0.71 -16.50 -21.17
CA GLU A 15 1.62 -17.55 -20.68
C GLU A 15 1.61 -18.81 -21.54
N GLU A 16 0.47 -19.20 -22.11
CA GLU A 16 0.38 -20.33 -23.04
C GLU A 16 1.16 -20.09 -24.34
N GLN A 17 1.13 -18.84 -24.85
CA GLN A 17 1.80 -18.46 -26.09
C GLN A 17 3.28 -18.13 -25.92
N ALA A 18 3.62 -17.49 -24.80
CA ALA A 18 4.96 -17.06 -24.43
C ALA A 18 5.22 -17.39 -22.95
N PRO A 19 5.63 -18.63 -22.65
CA PRO A 19 5.83 -19.07 -21.27
C PRO A 19 6.84 -18.23 -20.52
N HIS A 20 6.55 -17.96 -19.24
CA HIS A 20 7.38 -17.18 -18.32
C HIS A 20 7.50 -15.70 -18.68
N THR A 21 6.46 -15.14 -19.33
CA THR A 21 6.33 -13.69 -19.51
C THR A 21 6.07 -13.01 -18.17
N PHE A 22 5.26 -13.63 -17.32
CA PHE A 22 4.80 -13.15 -16.02
C PHE A 22 4.98 -14.22 -14.92
N THR A 23 5.52 -15.38 -15.25
CA THR A 23 5.72 -16.51 -14.34
C THR A 23 7.20 -16.90 -14.28
N SER A 24 7.56 -17.83 -13.39
CA SER A 24 8.93 -18.33 -13.25
C SER A 24 8.99 -19.84 -13.47
N ARG A 25 10.10 -20.31 -14.03
CA ARG A 25 10.42 -21.74 -14.15
C ARG A 25 10.74 -22.39 -12.80
N ASP A 26 11.16 -21.57 -11.84
CA ASP A 26 11.63 -22.02 -10.53
C ASP A 26 10.45 -22.22 -9.54
N GLU A 27 9.23 -21.79 -9.90
CA GLU A 27 8.03 -21.80 -9.06
C GLU A 27 7.08 -22.93 -9.46
N THR A 28 6.24 -23.41 -8.55
CA THR A 28 5.25 -24.46 -8.85
C THR A 28 4.11 -23.92 -9.74
N ASP A 29 3.35 -24.82 -10.37
CA ASP A 29 2.17 -24.43 -11.17
C ASP A 29 1.11 -23.70 -10.32
N GLU A 30 0.99 -24.07 -9.04
CA GLU A 30 0.07 -23.42 -8.11
C GLU A 30 0.55 -22.00 -7.77
N ASP A 31 1.84 -21.83 -7.47
CA ASP A 31 2.45 -20.53 -7.23
C ASP A 31 2.33 -19.61 -8.46
N ASN A 32 2.62 -20.14 -9.65
CA ASN A 32 2.49 -19.42 -10.91
C ASN A 32 1.04 -19.00 -11.18
N LYS A 33 0.06 -19.87 -10.90
CA LYS A 33 -1.37 -19.53 -11.01
C LYS A 33 -1.76 -18.40 -10.05
N ASP A 34 -1.23 -18.39 -8.84
CA ASP A 34 -1.47 -17.32 -7.87
C ASP A 34 -0.80 -16.01 -8.25
N ILE A 35 0.40 -16.04 -8.86
CA ILE A 35 1.03 -14.86 -9.48
C ILE A 35 0.11 -14.26 -10.55
N LEU A 36 -0.46 -15.09 -11.44
CA LEU A 36 -1.37 -14.60 -12.48
C LEU A 36 -2.66 -14.01 -11.92
N LYS A 37 -3.27 -14.65 -10.91
CA LYS A 37 -4.44 -14.08 -10.20
C LYS A 37 -4.10 -12.72 -9.59
N ARG A 38 -2.92 -12.61 -8.99
CA ARG A 38 -2.43 -11.36 -8.41
C ARG A 38 -2.26 -10.28 -9.45
N LEU A 39 -1.65 -10.61 -10.59
CA LEU A 39 -1.51 -9.70 -11.72
C LEU A 39 -2.86 -9.23 -12.24
N ALA A 40 -3.83 -10.12 -12.41
CA ALA A 40 -5.19 -9.75 -12.85
C ALA A 40 -5.86 -8.75 -11.91
N ALA A 41 -5.61 -8.86 -10.60
CA ALA A 41 -6.15 -7.92 -9.64
C ALA A 41 -5.40 -6.58 -9.63
N ILE A 42 -4.07 -6.59 -9.57
CA ILE A 42 -3.29 -5.34 -9.49
C ILE A 42 -3.25 -4.56 -10.82
N THR A 43 -3.73 -5.14 -11.92
CA THR A 43 -3.87 -4.49 -13.23
C THR A 43 -5.25 -3.87 -13.45
N GLU A 44 -6.11 -3.84 -12.43
CA GLU A 44 -7.42 -3.15 -12.48
C GLU A 44 -7.29 -1.70 -12.97
N GLY A 45 -8.17 -1.28 -13.88
CA GLY A 45 -8.15 0.08 -14.44
C GLY A 45 -7.07 0.33 -15.49
N LEU A 46 -6.33 -0.70 -15.94
CA LEU A 46 -5.45 -0.58 -17.12
C LEU A 46 -6.20 -0.91 -18.41
N HIS A 47 -5.89 -0.19 -19.50
CA HIS A 47 -6.43 -0.52 -20.82
C HIS A 47 -5.74 -1.76 -21.40
N TRP A 48 -6.39 -2.40 -22.39
CA TRP A 48 -5.79 -3.53 -23.11
C TRP A 48 -4.40 -3.21 -23.67
N ARG A 49 -4.21 -2.00 -24.19
CA ARG A 49 -2.92 -1.53 -24.69
C ARG A 49 -1.83 -1.55 -23.61
N ASP A 50 -2.16 -1.09 -22.40
CA ASP A 50 -1.24 -1.06 -21.26
C ASP A 50 -0.82 -2.48 -20.83
N LEU A 51 -1.78 -3.42 -20.83
CA LEU A 51 -1.52 -4.82 -20.55
C LEU A 51 -0.56 -5.44 -21.58
N HIS A 52 -0.78 -5.16 -22.86
CA HIS A 52 0.13 -5.59 -23.92
C HIS A 52 1.53 -5.01 -23.76
N THR A 53 1.64 -3.71 -23.47
CA THR A 53 2.94 -3.07 -23.17
C THR A 53 3.63 -3.71 -21.96
N LEU A 54 2.89 -4.06 -20.90
CA LEU A 54 3.43 -4.77 -19.74
C LEU A 54 3.97 -6.17 -20.09
N ALA A 55 3.28 -6.92 -20.95
CA ALA A 55 3.74 -8.22 -21.42
C ALA A 55 5.04 -8.09 -22.22
N GLU A 56 5.09 -7.14 -23.15
CA GLU A 56 6.30 -6.85 -23.92
C GLU A 56 7.47 -6.49 -23.00
N ILE A 57 7.27 -5.55 -22.06
CA ILE A 57 8.31 -5.14 -21.12
C ILE A 57 8.86 -6.34 -20.33
N ASN A 58 7.99 -7.21 -19.81
CA ASN A 58 8.44 -8.35 -19.02
C ASN A 58 9.12 -9.43 -19.87
N ALA A 59 8.63 -9.69 -21.09
CA ALA A 59 9.25 -10.62 -22.02
C ALA A 59 10.68 -10.18 -22.40
N TYR A 60 10.90 -8.89 -22.61
CA TYR A 60 12.23 -8.34 -22.94
C TYR A 60 13.16 -8.20 -21.74
N ALA A 61 12.63 -7.82 -20.57
CA ALA A 61 13.48 -7.44 -19.44
C ALA A 61 14.14 -8.64 -18.74
N HIS A 62 13.72 -9.88 -19.01
CA HIS A 62 14.10 -11.08 -18.22
C HIS A 62 14.02 -10.87 -16.70
N LYS A 63 13.24 -9.87 -16.24
CA LYS A 63 13.19 -9.46 -14.84
C LYS A 63 12.20 -10.36 -14.10
N LYS A 64 12.71 -11.07 -13.08
CA LYS A 64 11.95 -11.96 -12.18
C LYS A 64 10.98 -11.23 -11.22
N ALA A 65 10.31 -10.15 -11.65
CA ALA A 65 9.45 -9.36 -10.76
C ALA A 65 8.24 -8.71 -11.49
N PRO A 66 7.35 -9.51 -12.11
CA PRO A 66 6.22 -9.00 -12.91
C PRO A 66 5.27 -8.10 -12.12
N ILE A 67 5.08 -8.37 -10.83
CA ILE A 67 4.29 -7.52 -9.92
C ILE A 67 4.94 -6.14 -9.74
N ALA A 68 6.27 -6.08 -9.66
CA ALA A 68 7.00 -4.82 -9.56
C ALA A 68 6.88 -4.03 -10.87
N SER A 69 6.92 -4.70 -12.03
CA SER A 69 6.73 -4.05 -13.33
C SER A 69 5.36 -3.39 -13.46
N VAL A 70 4.28 -4.05 -13.01
CA VAL A 70 2.94 -3.44 -13.00
C VAL A 70 2.89 -2.21 -12.10
N ARG A 71 3.51 -2.27 -10.92
CA ARG A 71 3.58 -1.12 -10.01
C ARG A 71 4.39 0.03 -10.59
N GLN A 72 5.51 -0.27 -11.25
CA GLN A 72 6.32 0.71 -11.95
C GLN A 72 5.53 1.40 -13.05
N PHE A 73 4.77 0.63 -13.81
CA PHE A 73 3.93 1.15 -14.87
C PHE A 73 2.81 2.05 -14.31
N LYS A 74 2.10 1.61 -13.26
CA LYS A 74 0.98 2.35 -12.68
C LYS A 74 1.36 3.60 -11.91
N PHE A 75 2.45 3.53 -11.15
CA PHE A 75 2.80 4.54 -10.15
C PHE A 75 4.18 5.19 -10.40
N GLY A 76 4.82 4.89 -11.52
CA GLY A 76 6.16 5.38 -11.84
C GLY A 76 7.27 4.83 -10.95
N GLN A 77 6.99 3.81 -10.12
CA GLN A 77 7.95 3.30 -9.13
C GLN A 77 8.64 2.00 -9.53
N ALA A 78 9.94 2.09 -9.81
CA ALA A 78 10.83 0.94 -9.85
C ALA A 78 11.27 0.45 -8.44
N ARG A 79 10.93 1.19 -7.38
CA ARG A 79 11.50 1.04 -6.04
C ARG A 79 10.61 0.19 -5.14
N ASP A 80 11.15 -0.90 -4.60
CA ASP A 80 10.44 -1.74 -3.64
C ASP A 80 10.85 -1.37 -2.21
N TYR A 81 10.10 -0.44 -1.59
CA TYR A 81 10.36 0.03 -0.22
C TYR A 81 10.45 -1.11 0.80
N TRP A 82 9.66 -2.16 0.62
CA TRP A 82 9.59 -3.28 1.56
C TRP A 82 10.88 -4.09 1.56
N SER A 83 11.35 -4.47 0.37
CA SER A 83 12.65 -5.12 0.20
C SER A 83 13.81 -4.23 0.67
N GLU A 84 13.69 -2.91 0.50
CA GLU A 84 14.70 -1.98 0.96
C GLU A 84 14.81 -1.91 2.49
N ILE A 85 13.71 -2.05 3.24
CA ILE A 85 13.78 -2.13 4.70
C ILE A 85 14.69 -3.28 5.13
N LEU A 86 14.52 -4.45 4.50
CA LEU A 86 15.34 -5.63 4.76
C LEU A 86 16.80 -5.43 4.31
N LYS A 87 17.03 -4.84 3.14
CA LYS A 87 18.38 -4.59 2.61
C LYS A 87 19.17 -3.54 3.38
N ARG A 88 18.52 -2.45 3.82
CA ARG A 88 19.19 -1.30 4.45
C ARG A 88 19.78 -1.61 5.83
N GLN A 89 19.23 -2.59 6.55
CA GLN A 89 19.62 -2.84 7.95
C GLN A 89 19.99 -4.30 8.31
N GLY A 90 19.94 -5.21 7.34
CA GLY A 90 20.28 -6.63 7.50
C GLY A 90 19.17 -7.45 8.19
N ASP A 91 19.49 -8.69 8.58
CA ASP A 91 18.53 -9.63 9.19
C ASP A 91 17.87 -9.09 10.47
N ASP A 92 18.53 -8.16 11.17
CA ASP A 92 18.07 -7.55 12.42
C ASP A 92 17.42 -6.16 12.23
N SER A 93 17.06 -5.81 11.00
CA SER A 93 16.49 -4.51 10.60
C SER A 93 15.35 -4.02 11.49
N LEU A 94 14.40 -4.90 11.81
CA LEU A 94 13.23 -4.53 12.60
C LEU A 94 13.54 -4.41 14.10
N ALA A 95 14.51 -5.16 14.63
CA ALA A 95 14.90 -5.01 16.03
C ALA A 95 15.68 -3.69 16.25
N LYS A 96 16.54 -3.32 15.29
CA LYS A 96 17.19 -2.00 15.28
C LYS A 96 16.15 -0.87 15.19
N ALA A 97 15.13 -1.02 14.35
CA ALA A 97 14.01 -0.07 14.28
C ALA A 97 13.28 0.03 15.63
N LYS A 98 12.97 -1.10 16.28
CA LYS A 98 12.39 -1.13 17.63
C LYS A 98 13.24 -0.35 18.63
N ASN A 99 14.54 -0.62 18.66
CA ASN A 99 15.45 0.06 19.56
C ASN A 99 15.50 1.57 19.28
N SER A 100 15.53 1.97 18.01
CA SER A 100 15.45 3.38 17.61
C SER A 100 14.12 4.05 18.02
N PHE A 101 13.02 3.32 18.04
CA PHE A 101 11.72 3.86 18.43
C PHE A 101 11.64 4.09 19.95
N ILE A 102 12.25 3.21 20.75
CA ILE A 102 12.15 3.23 22.22
C ILE A 102 13.30 4.01 22.88
N ASN A 103 14.51 3.89 22.35
CA ASN A 103 15.75 4.42 22.94
C ASN A 103 16.49 5.41 22.02
N GLY A 104 15.88 5.82 20.91
CA GLY A 104 16.47 6.79 19.99
C GLY A 104 16.46 8.23 20.51
N ASN A 105 16.81 9.18 19.64
CA ASN A 105 16.85 10.61 19.98
C ASN A 105 15.46 11.21 20.29
N ASP A 106 14.41 10.60 19.76
CA ASP A 106 13.01 11.03 19.87
C ASP A 106 12.11 9.86 20.34
N PRO A 107 12.35 9.31 21.54
CA PRO A 107 11.77 8.02 21.93
C PRO A 107 10.26 8.08 22.16
N ILE A 108 9.57 6.98 21.83
CA ILE A 108 8.15 6.78 22.18
C ILE A 108 8.11 6.14 23.57
N LEU A 109 7.92 6.97 24.60
CA LEU A 109 8.00 6.55 25.99
C LEU A 109 6.76 5.75 26.42
N GLY A 110 7.00 4.58 27.03
CA GLY A 110 5.96 3.76 27.66
C GLY A 110 5.05 2.98 26.71
N GLN A 111 5.25 3.06 25.39
CA GLN A 111 4.38 2.43 24.37
C GLN A 111 5.02 1.21 23.69
N ASN A 112 5.79 0.41 24.44
CA ASN A 112 6.54 -0.73 23.90
C ASN A 112 5.64 -1.73 23.16
N GLU A 113 4.45 -2.02 23.71
CA GLU A 113 3.49 -2.94 23.09
C GLU A 113 2.95 -2.41 21.76
N ALA A 114 2.65 -1.11 21.66
CA ALA A 114 2.16 -0.49 20.44
C ALA A 114 3.24 -0.50 19.35
N VAL A 115 4.50 -0.20 19.72
CA VAL A 115 5.67 -0.30 18.83
C VAL A 115 5.82 -1.73 18.31
N ASP A 116 5.73 -2.74 19.18
CA ASP A 116 5.85 -4.15 18.79
C ASP A 116 4.75 -4.59 17.81
N LYS A 117 3.50 -4.23 18.09
CA LYS A 117 2.38 -4.53 17.19
C LYS A 117 2.55 -3.84 15.83
N ALA A 118 2.98 -2.59 15.81
CA ALA A 118 3.22 -1.85 14.58
C ALA A 118 4.35 -2.48 13.73
N LEU A 119 5.49 -2.80 14.35
CA LEU A 119 6.61 -3.44 13.66
C LEU A 119 6.27 -4.85 13.17
N LYS A 120 5.42 -5.59 13.89
CA LYS A 120 4.91 -6.89 13.43
C LYS A 120 4.07 -6.77 12.15
N ILE A 121 3.31 -5.69 11.99
CA ILE A 121 2.56 -5.42 10.76
C ILE A 121 3.52 -5.07 9.61
N VAL A 122 4.54 -4.25 9.87
CA VAL A 122 5.59 -3.96 8.89
C VAL A 122 6.30 -5.24 8.45
N ALA A 123 6.65 -6.13 9.39
CA ALA A 123 7.23 -7.43 9.08
C ALA A 123 6.34 -8.24 8.13
N LYS A 124 5.04 -8.34 8.44
CA LYS A 124 4.07 -9.04 7.59
C LYS A 124 3.98 -8.44 6.18
N ALA A 125 4.08 -7.12 6.07
CA ALA A 125 4.10 -6.42 4.79
C ALA A 125 5.38 -6.72 3.99
N CYS A 126 6.54 -6.73 4.66
CA CYS A 126 7.85 -7.02 4.06
C CYS A 126 7.93 -8.42 3.47
N PHE A 127 7.53 -9.43 4.23
CA PHE A 127 7.54 -10.82 3.77
C PHE A 127 6.32 -11.19 2.92
N ASN A 128 5.47 -10.20 2.58
CA ASN A 128 4.28 -10.39 1.76
C ASN A 128 3.32 -11.48 2.30
N PHE A 129 3.32 -11.74 3.62
CA PHE A 129 2.43 -12.72 4.29
C PHE A 129 0.95 -12.42 4.06
N GLY A 130 0.59 -11.17 3.75
CA GLY A 130 -0.78 -10.79 3.37
C GLY A 130 -1.30 -11.45 2.09
N ALA A 131 -0.42 -11.97 1.22
CA ALA A 131 -0.82 -12.76 0.07
C ALA A 131 -1.19 -14.22 0.42
N ILE A 132 -0.81 -14.70 1.61
CA ILE A 132 -0.95 -16.11 2.01
C ILE A 132 -2.32 -16.41 2.65
N VAL A 133 -2.99 -15.41 3.23
CA VAL A 133 -4.21 -15.63 4.06
C VAL A 133 -5.50 -15.24 3.33
N ALA A 134 -5.45 -14.28 2.40
CA ALA A 134 -6.56 -13.98 1.50
C ALA A 134 -6.03 -13.13 0.33
N PRO A 135 -6.39 -13.43 -0.93
CA PRO A 135 -6.00 -12.66 -2.11
C PRO A 135 -6.79 -11.35 -2.19
N ALA A 136 -6.66 -10.48 -1.20
CA ALA A 136 -7.23 -9.15 -1.22
C ALA A 136 -6.17 -8.18 -1.74
N TYR A 137 -5.92 -8.27 -3.04
CA TYR A 137 -4.87 -7.55 -3.76
C TYR A 137 -5.02 -6.02 -3.72
N ASN A 138 -6.16 -5.52 -3.25
CA ASN A 138 -6.51 -4.10 -3.17
C ASN A 138 -6.63 -3.58 -1.71
N ARG A 139 -6.00 -4.26 -0.75
CA ARG A 139 -6.01 -3.82 0.67
C ARG A 139 -4.76 -3.02 1.06
N PRO A 140 -4.89 -2.09 2.02
CA PRO A 140 -3.73 -1.47 2.67
C PRO A 140 -2.75 -2.52 3.18
N LYS A 141 -1.45 -2.22 3.11
CA LYS A 141 -0.38 -3.12 3.56
C LYS A 141 -0.35 -3.37 5.06
N GLY A 142 -0.94 -2.46 5.82
CA GLY A 142 -1.11 -2.56 7.26
C GLY A 142 -2.22 -1.63 7.72
N ILE A 143 -2.97 -2.06 8.72
CA ILE A 143 -4.00 -1.24 9.38
C ILE A 143 -3.75 -1.32 10.88
N LEU A 144 -3.69 -0.17 11.53
CA LEU A 144 -3.49 -0.03 12.97
C LEU A 144 -4.63 0.81 13.54
N PHE A 145 -5.19 0.37 14.65
CA PHE A 145 -6.15 1.15 15.43
C PHE A 145 -5.53 1.44 16.79
N LEU A 146 -5.15 2.70 17.02
CA LEU A 146 -4.42 3.14 18.21
C LEU A 146 -5.36 3.90 19.16
N VAL A 147 -5.64 3.28 20.32
CA VAL A 147 -6.54 3.84 21.33
C VAL A 147 -5.73 4.36 22.51
N GLY A 148 -6.13 5.51 23.06
CA GLY A 148 -5.46 6.15 24.21
C GLY A 148 -5.74 7.66 24.28
N PRO A 149 -5.27 8.36 25.33
CA PRO A 149 -5.37 9.81 25.44
C PRO A 149 -4.59 10.55 24.33
N THR A 150 -4.83 11.85 24.19
CA THR A 150 -4.01 12.73 23.34
C THR A 150 -2.59 12.83 23.90
N GLY A 151 -1.60 13.04 23.02
CA GLY A 151 -0.22 13.28 23.43
C GLY A 151 0.60 12.04 23.84
N VAL A 152 0.02 10.83 23.87
CA VAL A 152 0.75 9.59 24.25
C VAL A 152 1.65 9.01 23.15
N GLY A 153 1.74 9.66 21.98
CA GLY A 153 2.64 9.27 20.90
C GLY A 153 2.01 8.46 19.75
N LYS A 154 0.68 8.42 19.61
CA LYS A 154 0.00 7.72 18.49
C LYS A 154 0.45 8.23 17.12
N THR A 155 0.35 9.54 16.92
CA THR A 155 0.71 10.22 15.66
C THR A 155 2.23 10.20 15.45
N MET A 156 3.01 10.24 16.53
CA MET A 156 4.48 10.09 16.49
C MET A 156 4.88 8.70 15.98
N LEU A 157 4.24 7.63 16.46
CA LEU A 157 4.47 6.27 15.97
C LEU A 157 4.22 6.18 14.45
N ALA A 158 3.14 6.77 13.95
CA ALA A 158 2.86 6.79 12.52
C ALA A 158 3.93 7.53 11.69
N LYS A 159 4.40 8.70 12.15
CA LYS A 159 5.49 9.44 11.50
C LYS A 159 6.80 8.63 11.49
N LYS A 160 7.14 7.97 12.60
CA LYS A 160 8.30 7.09 12.67
C LYS A 160 8.19 5.89 11.74
N LEU A 161 7.00 5.31 11.59
CA LEU A 161 6.75 4.25 10.61
C LEU A 161 6.93 4.75 9.17
N ALA A 162 6.45 5.95 8.85
CA ALA A 162 6.67 6.55 7.52
C ALA A 162 8.17 6.73 7.23
N LYS A 163 8.95 7.23 8.21
CA LYS A 163 10.41 7.32 8.10
C LYS A 163 11.07 5.96 7.90
N LEU A 164 10.65 4.96 8.66
CA LEU A 164 11.19 3.61 8.57
C LEU A 164 10.96 3.01 7.17
N ILE A 165 9.74 3.13 6.66
CA ILE A 165 9.31 2.47 5.42
C ILE A 165 9.78 3.25 4.19
N PHE A 166 9.55 4.57 4.16
CA PHE A 166 9.77 5.40 2.99
C PHE A 166 11.06 6.22 3.06
N GLY A 167 11.71 6.28 4.22
CA GLY A 167 12.89 7.12 4.47
C GLY A 167 12.57 8.57 4.79
N ASP A 168 11.28 8.93 4.84
CA ASP A 168 10.83 10.31 4.99
C ASP A 168 9.56 10.39 5.86
N GLU A 169 9.64 11.15 6.94
CA GLU A 169 8.50 11.41 7.84
C GLU A 169 7.38 12.18 7.13
N SER A 170 7.69 12.98 6.11
CA SER A 170 6.69 13.73 5.35
C SER A 170 5.82 12.81 4.48
N SER A 171 6.18 11.53 4.34
CA SER A 171 5.30 10.49 3.77
C SER A 171 4.18 10.06 4.72
N CYS A 172 4.02 10.72 5.88
CA CYS A 172 2.89 10.58 6.78
C CYS A 172 1.91 11.74 6.58
N THR A 173 0.69 11.44 6.13
CA THR A 173 -0.39 12.44 6.03
C THR A 173 -1.37 12.22 7.17
N VAL A 174 -1.59 13.26 7.96
CA VAL A 174 -2.50 13.24 9.11
C VAL A 174 -3.74 14.03 8.75
N PHE A 175 -4.90 13.40 8.93
CA PHE A 175 -6.20 14.03 8.79
C PHE A 175 -6.83 14.14 10.18
N ASP A 176 -7.13 15.36 10.61
CA ASP A 176 -7.90 15.60 11.82
C ASP A 176 -9.38 15.34 11.54
N MET A 177 -9.93 14.27 12.10
CA MET A 177 -11.32 13.86 11.86
C MET A 177 -12.34 14.76 12.55
N SER A 178 -11.93 15.60 13.49
CA SER A 178 -12.82 16.61 14.08
C SER A 178 -13.27 17.66 13.06
N GLU A 179 -12.46 17.94 12.03
CA GLU A 179 -12.85 18.80 10.91
C GLU A 179 -13.94 18.19 10.02
N TYR A 180 -14.17 16.88 10.15
CA TYR A 180 -15.08 16.10 9.31
C TYR A 180 -16.35 15.65 10.05
N SER A 181 -16.74 16.38 11.09
CA SER A 181 -17.93 16.11 11.92
C SER A 181 -19.27 16.44 11.24
N GLN A 182 -19.26 17.21 10.14
CA GLN A 182 -20.48 17.66 9.45
C GLN A 182 -20.93 16.68 8.34
N PRO A 183 -22.25 16.62 8.01
CA PRO A 183 -22.81 15.66 7.05
C PRO A 183 -22.21 15.70 5.63
N HIS A 184 -21.74 16.87 5.18
CA HIS A 184 -21.16 17.06 3.85
C HIS A 184 -19.63 16.96 3.83
N ALA A 185 -19.01 16.63 4.96
CA ALA A 185 -17.55 16.59 5.06
C ALA A 185 -16.92 15.42 4.28
N GLU A 186 -17.68 14.36 4.01
CA GLU A 186 -17.26 13.24 3.17
C GLU A 186 -16.82 13.70 1.78
N ALA A 187 -17.57 14.62 1.16
CA ALA A 187 -17.23 15.18 -0.15
C ALA A 187 -15.92 15.97 -0.13
N ARG A 188 -15.55 16.57 1.02
CA ARG A 188 -14.24 17.23 1.19
C ARG A 188 -13.11 16.21 1.35
N LEU A 189 -13.37 15.09 2.03
CA LEU A 189 -12.36 14.06 2.28
C LEU A 189 -12.07 13.23 1.02
N ILE A 190 -13.10 12.69 0.38
CA ILE A 190 -12.97 11.74 -0.74
C ILE A 190 -13.11 12.44 -2.10
N GLY A 191 -13.98 13.44 -2.16
CA GLY A 191 -14.32 14.19 -3.38
C GLY A 191 -15.84 14.26 -3.57
N ALA A 192 -16.30 15.30 -4.25
CA ALA A 192 -17.72 15.38 -4.62
C ALA A 192 -18.06 14.25 -5.63
N PRO A 193 -19.32 13.81 -5.72
CA PRO A 193 -19.74 12.88 -6.76
C PRO A 193 -19.81 13.54 -8.15
N PRO A 194 -19.79 12.75 -9.26
CA PRO A 194 -19.89 13.29 -10.61
C PRO A 194 -21.13 14.19 -10.79
N GLY A 195 -20.94 15.37 -11.38
CA GLY A 195 -22.02 16.35 -11.59
C GLY A 195 -22.23 17.36 -10.45
N TYR A 196 -21.44 17.29 -9.38
CA TYR A 196 -21.42 18.29 -8.29
C TYR A 196 -20.19 19.21 -8.41
N VAL A 197 -20.33 20.45 -7.93
CA VAL A 197 -19.22 21.42 -7.86
C VAL A 197 -18.09 20.83 -6.99
N GLY A 198 -16.88 20.79 -7.55
CA GLY A 198 -15.71 20.21 -6.88
C GLY A 198 -15.40 18.75 -7.24
N TYR A 199 -16.16 18.12 -8.15
CA TYR A 199 -15.84 16.78 -8.66
C TYR A 199 -14.41 16.69 -9.21
N ASP A 200 -14.05 17.63 -10.09
CA ASP A 200 -12.74 17.65 -10.75
C ASP A 200 -11.58 18.05 -9.81
N ALA A 201 -11.90 18.66 -8.66
CA ALA A 201 -10.91 19.03 -7.65
C ALA A 201 -10.47 17.83 -6.79
N GLY A 202 -11.26 16.75 -6.76
CA GLY A 202 -11.06 15.62 -5.86
C GLY A 202 -11.25 15.98 -4.38
N GLY A 203 -10.98 15.01 -3.51
CA GLY A 203 -10.98 15.19 -2.06
C GLY A 203 -9.57 15.27 -1.50
N GLN A 204 -9.43 15.72 -0.26
CA GLN A 204 -8.12 15.85 0.39
C GLN A 204 -7.38 14.51 0.48
N LEU A 205 -8.07 13.41 0.79
CA LEU A 205 -7.49 12.08 0.86
C LEU A 205 -7.07 11.57 -0.52
N THR A 206 -7.95 11.71 -1.51
CA THR A 206 -7.69 11.23 -2.87
C THR A 206 -6.56 12.01 -3.53
N MET A 207 -6.50 13.32 -3.33
CA MET A 207 -5.38 14.16 -3.78
C MET A 207 -4.07 13.84 -3.06
N ALA A 208 -4.09 13.62 -1.74
CA ALA A 208 -2.89 13.24 -1.00
C ALA A 208 -2.31 11.90 -1.51
N LEU A 209 -3.18 10.92 -1.76
CA LEU A 209 -2.77 9.63 -2.33
C LEU A 209 -2.35 9.73 -3.80
N GLN A 210 -2.94 10.63 -4.58
CA GLN A 210 -2.51 10.87 -5.96
C GLN A 210 -1.12 11.52 -6.03
N GLN A 211 -0.83 12.47 -5.12
CA GLN A 211 0.49 13.09 -5.00
C GLN A 211 1.54 12.12 -4.43
N ARG A 212 1.15 11.31 -3.43
CA ARG A 212 2.03 10.36 -2.74
C ARG A 212 1.32 9.02 -2.51
N PRO A 213 1.32 8.13 -3.52
CA PRO A 213 0.65 6.82 -3.44
C PRO A 213 1.23 5.89 -2.35
N PHE A 214 2.49 6.14 -1.97
CA PHE A 214 3.23 5.39 -0.96
C PHE A 214 3.38 6.25 0.28
N SER A 215 2.39 6.18 1.15
CA SER A 215 2.30 7.00 2.35
C SER A 215 1.69 6.23 3.52
N VAL A 216 1.89 6.77 4.72
CA VAL A 216 1.12 6.40 5.92
C VAL A 216 0.00 7.42 6.05
N ILE A 217 -1.24 6.93 6.10
CA ILE A 217 -2.41 7.76 6.35
C ILE A 217 -2.81 7.60 7.82
N VAL A 218 -2.97 8.72 8.52
CA VAL A 218 -3.45 8.77 9.90
C VAL A 218 -4.78 9.49 9.93
N PHE A 219 -5.79 8.83 10.46
CA PHE A 219 -7.05 9.46 10.83
C PHE A 219 -7.01 9.72 12.34
N ASP A 220 -6.68 10.94 12.73
CA ASP A 220 -6.62 11.34 14.14
C ASP A 220 -8.03 11.70 14.63
N GLU A 221 -8.32 11.43 15.90
CA GLU A 221 -9.65 11.67 16.50
C GLU A 221 -10.84 11.06 15.70
N ILE A 222 -10.66 9.86 15.13
CA ILE A 222 -11.66 9.20 14.27
C ILE A 222 -13.05 9.04 14.90
N ASP A 223 -13.17 9.05 16.23
CA ASP A 223 -14.46 9.05 16.94
C ASP A 223 -15.25 10.35 16.79
N LYS A 224 -14.61 11.43 16.33
CA LYS A 224 -15.22 12.75 16.08
C LYS A 224 -15.72 12.94 14.66
N ALA A 225 -15.37 12.02 13.75
CA ALA A 225 -15.86 12.05 12.37
C ALA A 225 -17.39 11.91 12.32
N HIS A 226 -18.00 12.47 11.28
CA HIS A 226 -19.40 12.18 10.97
C HIS A 226 -19.57 10.66 10.69
N PRO A 227 -20.63 10.00 11.18
CA PRO A 227 -20.83 8.56 10.99
C PRO A 227 -20.79 8.10 9.53
N SER A 228 -21.20 8.94 8.58
CA SER A 228 -21.17 8.61 7.14
C SER A 228 -19.76 8.31 6.61
N ILE A 229 -18.70 8.76 7.27
CA ILE A 229 -17.31 8.48 6.89
C ILE A 229 -16.88 7.08 7.36
N LEU A 230 -17.54 6.53 8.38
CA LEU A 230 -17.20 5.26 9.01
C LEU A 230 -18.01 4.08 8.45
N THR A 231 -19.09 4.35 7.73
CA THR A 231 -20.02 3.39 7.13
C THR A 231 -19.71 3.15 5.66
#